data_AF-A0A5R9FCG1-F1
#
_entry.id   AF-A0A5R9FCG1-F1
#
_cell.length_a   1.000
_cell.length_b   1.000
_cell.length_c   1.000
_cell.angle_alpha   90.00
_cell.angle_beta   90.00
_cell.angle_gamma   90.00
#
_symmetry.space_group_name_H-M   'P 1'
#
loop_
_entity.id
_entity.type
_entity.pdbx_description
1 polymer ?
#
loop_
_entity_poly.entity_id
_entity_poly.type
_entity_poly.pdbx_seq_one_letter_code
_entity_poly.pdbx_strand_id
1 'polypeptide(L)'
;MSNRENETLAQAAVTALTGQLALAPKPGLPDPRDLGARVTGQDHCALRWSAKALAPGLAAMAAAARRTGEPTSELRAELGSIGRSTEHSVGLAGGGHRGALWVLGLLVAAAALEPRAAGRDLAATAK
;
A
#
# COMPACT_ATOMS: atom_id res chain seq x y z
N MET A 1 4.40 22.09 -2.55
CA MET A 1 3.41 21.39 -3.39
C MET A 1 3.48 19.86 -3.27
N SER A 2 4.63 19.29 -2.88
CA SER A 2 4.89 17.84 -2.86
C SER A 2 4.03 17.01 -1.90
N ASN A 3 3.50 17.59 -0.81
CA ASN A 3 2.74 16.81 0.17
C ASN A 3 1.40 16.25 -0.39
N ARG A 4 0.66 17.07 -1.15
CA ARG A 4 -0.60 16.65 -1.77
C ARG A 4 -0.41 15.56 -2.83
N GLU A 5 0.70 15.60 -3.56
CA GLU A 5 1.03 14.58 -4.56
C GLU A 5 1.37 13.24 -3.89
N ASN A 6 2.09 13.27 -2.77
CA ASN A 6 2.40 12.08 -1.98
C ASN A 6 1.13 11.43 -1.42
N GLU A 7 0.23 12.24 -0.85
CA GLU A 7 -1.08 11.80 -0.38
C GLU A 7 -1.92 11.21 -1.52
N THR A 8 -1.86 11.81 -2.72
CA THR A 8 -2.58 11.30 -3.91
C THR A 8 -2.08 9.93 -4.33
N LEU A 9 -0.75 9.71 -4.37
CA LEU A 9 -0.17 8.40 -4.68
C LEU A 9 -0.55 7.35 -3.63
N ALA A 10 -0.47 7.71 -2.34
CA ALA A 10 -0.87 6.84 -1.25
C ALA A 10 -2.35 6.45 -1.34
N GLN A 11 -3.22 7.43 -1.61
CA GLN A 11 -4.65 7.19 -1.75
C GLN A 11 -4.97 6.34 -2.97
N ALA A 12 -4.27 6.52 -4.10
CA ALA A 12 -4.42 5.68 -5.27
C ALA A 12 -4.08 4.20 -4.97
N ALA A 13 -2.99 3.96 -4.24
CA ALA A 13 -2.58 2.62 -3.82
C ALA A 13 -3.59 1.97 -2.86
N VAL A 14 -4.09 2.71 -1.86
CA VAL A 14 -5.14 2.23 -0.94
C VAL A 14 -6.45 1.95 -1.66
N THR A 15 -6.84 2.80 -2.60
CA THR A 15 -8.04 2.61 -3.43
C THR A 15 -7.89 1.35 -4.29
N ALA A 16 -6.73 1.13 -4.91
CA ALA A 16 -6.46 -0.08 -5.69
C ALA A 16 -6.55 -1.35 -4.84
N LEU A 17 -5.92 -1.36 -3.65
CA LEU A 17 -6.00 -2.48 -2.72
C LEU A 17 -7.44 -2.74 -2.25
N THR A 18 -8.18 -1.70 -1.91
CA THR A 18 -9.58 -1.81 -1.48
C THR A 18 -10.47 -2.32 -2.61
N GLY A 19 -10.24 -1.85 -3.84
CA GLY A 19 -10.93 -2.35 -5.04
C GLY A 19 -10.64 -3.83 -5.28
N GLN A 20 -9.38 -4.25 -5.13
CA GLN A 20 -8.99 -5.65 -5.23
C GLN A 20 -9.70 -6.52 -4.19
N LEU A 21 -9.83 -6.05 -2.94
CA LEU A 21 -10.54 -6.79 -1.89
C LEU A 21 -12.04 -6.95 -2.21
N ALA A 22 -12.63 -5.99 -2.93
CA ALA A 22 -14.03 -6.04 -3.34
C ALA A 22 -14.31 -7.02 -4.49
N LEU A 23 -13.28 -7.55 -5.18
CA LEU A 23 -13.41 -8.54 -6.27
C LEU A 23 -13.67 -9.95 -5.73
N ALA A 24 -14.77 -10.13 -5.00
CA ALA A 24 -15.23 -11.41 -4.49
C ALA A 24 -16.17 -12.13 -5.50
N PRO A 25 -16.21 -13.47 -5.50
CA PRO A 25 -15.55 -14.40 -4.58
C PRO A 25 -14.08 -14.61 -4.94
N LYS A 26 -13.21 -14.71 -3.94
CA LYS A 26 -11.78 -15.00 -4.12
C LYS A 26 -11.37 -16.18 -3.23
N PRO A 27 -10.72 -17.23 -3.77
CA PRO A 27 -10.26 -18.36 -2.97
C PRO A 27 -9.41 -17.89 -1.78
N GLY A 28 -9.72 -18.36 -0.58
CA GLY A 28 -8.99 -18.01 0.65
C GLY A 28 -9.33 -16.65 1.28
N LEU A 29 -10.34 -15.93 0.75
CA LEU A 29 -10.90 -14.72 1.37
C LEU A 29 -12.40 -14.92 1.63
N PRO A 30 -12.96 -14.29 2.67
CA PRO A 30 -14.39 -14.37 2.92
C PRO A 30 -15.15 -13.81 1.71
N ASP A 31 -16.34 -14.33 1.39
CA ASP A 31 -17.23 -13.72 0.40
C ASP A 31 -18.19 -12.77 1.15
N PRO A 32 -18.25 -11.47 0.83
CA PRO A 32 -19.15 -10.53 1.49
C PRO A 32 -20.65 -10.86 1.27
N ARG A 33 -20.97 -11.72 0.28
CA ARG A 33 -22.31 -12.24 0.01
C ARG A 33 -22.66 -13.47 0.85
N ASP A 34 -21.66 -14.12 1.47
CA ASP A 34 -21.88 -15.24 2.37
C ASP A 34 -22.23 -14.73 3.77
N LEU A 35 -23.48 -14.95 4.18
CA LEU A 35 -23.99 -14.56 5.48
C LEU A 35 -23.34 -15.34 6.64
N GLY A 36 -22.84 -16.56 6.39
CA GLY A 36 -22.14 -17.39 7.37
C GLY A 36 -20.68 -16.99 7.62
N ALA A 37 -20.04 -16.35 6.62
CA ALA A 37 -18.68 -15.84 6.74
C ALA A 37 -18.54 -14.67 7.72
N ARG A 38 -19.65 -13.95 8.00
CA ARG A 38 -19.69 -12.85 8.99
C ARG A 38 -19.51 -13.31 10.44
N VAL A 39 -19.74 -14.59 10.72
CA VAL A 39 -19.72 -15.15 12.08
C VAL A 39 -18.38 -15.83 12.40
N THR A 40 -17.61 -16.23 11.39
CA THR A 40 -16.45 -17.12 11.57
C THR A 40 -15.15 -16.62 10.95
N GLY A 41 -15.16 -15.55 10.15
CA GLY A 41 -14.01 -15.13 9.34
C GLY A 41 -13.64 -13.66 9.51
N GLN A 42 -12.34 -13.39 9.29
CA GLN A 42 -11.74 -12.07 9.22
C GLN A 42 -12.67 -11.08 8.50
N ASP A 43 -13.23 -10.12 9.25
CA ASP A 43 -14.27 -9.23 8.73
C ASP A 43 -13.74 -8.46 7.51
N HIS A 44 -14.46 -8.52 6.39
CA HIS A 44 -14.17 -7.70 5.21
C HIS A 44 -14.04 -6.22 5.58
N CYS A 45 -14.80 -5.76 6.58
CA CYS A 45 -14.67 -4.42 7.12
C CYS A 45 -13.32 -4.20 7.80
N ALA A 46 -12.81 -5.16 8.55
CA ALA A 46 -11.48 -5.11 9.17
C ALA A 46 -10.35 -5.13 8.12
N LEU A 47 -10.48 -5.90 7.05
CA LEU A 47 -9.52 -5.88 5.92
C LEU A 47 -9.52 -4.54 5.18
N ARG A 48 -10.69 -3.93 4.98
CA ARG A 48 -10.80 -2.59 4.38
C ARG A 48 -10.30 -1.51 5.33
N TRP A 49 -10.52 -1.66 6.63
CA TRP A 49 -10.03 -0.73 7.64
C TRP A 49 -8.50 -0.77 7.75
N SER A 50 -7.91 -1.95 7.90
CA SER A 50 -6.45 -2.15 7.91
C SER A 50 -5.78 -1.68 6.61
N ALA A 51 -6.43 -1.82 5.45
CA ALA A 51 -5.91 -1.27 4.20
C ALA A 51 -5.78 0.27 4.22
N LYS A 52 -6.71 0.98 4.88
CA LYS A 52 -6.62 2.45 5.03
C LYS A 52 -5.46 2.88 5.93
N ALA A 53 -5.07 2.04 6.89
CA ALA A 53 -3.93 2.31 7.77
C ALA A 53 -2.58 2.34 7.03
N LEU A 54 -2.52 1.87 5.77
CA LEU A 54 -1.33 1.97 4.92
C LEU A 54 -1.06 3.40 4.44
N ALA A 55 -2.09 4.26 4.35
CA ALA A 55 -1.99 5.56 3.66
C ALA A 55 -0.86 6.46 4.20
N PRO A 56 -0.70 6.66 5.53
CA PRO A 56 0.38 7.51 6.05
C PRO A 56 1.77 6.97 5.70
N GLY A 57 1.95 5.65 5.78
CA GLY A 57 3.20 4.97 5.44
C GLY A 57 3.56 5.10 3.97
N LEU A 58 2.59 4.89 3.08
CA LEU A 58 2.77 5.04 1.64
C LEU A 58 3.07 6.50 1.25
N ALA A 59 2.41 7.48 1.89
CA ALA A 59 2.71 8.89 1.66
C ALA A 59 4.14 9.26 2.12
N ALA A 60 4.58 8.69 3.25
CA ALA A 60 5.95 8.87 3.73
C ALA A 60 6.98 8.23 2.77
N MET A 61 6.70 7.06 2.20
CA MET A 61 7.55 6.44 1.19
C MET A 61 7.65 7.29 -0.09
N ALA A 62 6.55 7.87 -0.57
CA ALA A 62 6.56 8.81 -1.68
C ALA A 62 7.40 10.06 -1.35
N ALA A 63 7.27 10.59 -0.14
CA ALA A 63 8.03 11.75 0.32
C ALA A 63 9.53 11.46 0.39
N ALA A 64 9.92 10.30 0.93
CA ALA A 64 11.31 9.85 0.97
C ALA A 64 11.89 9.73 -0.43
N ALA A 65 11.16 9.08 -1.35
CA ALA A 65 11.57 8.92 -2.73
C ALA A 65 11.77 10.26 -3.45
N ARG A 66 10.83 11.21 -3.33
CA ARG A 66 10.97 12.55 -3.91
C ARG A 66 12.14 13.34 -3.33
N ARG A 67 12.38 13.20 -2.01
CA ARG A 67 13.47 13.89 -1.33
C ARG A 67 14.84 13.36 -1.77
N THR A 68 14.96 12.05 -2.00
CA THR A 68 16.21 11.46 -2.49
C THR A 68 16.41 11.71 -3.99
N GLY A 69 15.36 11.62 -4.80
CA GLY A 69 15.40 11.93 -6.23
C GLY A 69 15.92 10.81 -7.14
N GLU A 70 16.49 9.75 -6.58
CA GLU A 70 17.01 8.58 -7.32
C GLU A 70 16.91 7.28 -6.51
N PRO A 71 16.89 6.10 -7.17
CA PRO A 71 16.78 4.80 -6.50
C PRO A 71 18.13 4.33 -5.92
N THR A 72 18.45 4.75 -4.70
CA THR A 72 19.70 4.38 -4.01
C THR A 72 19.54 3.30 -2.94
N SER A 73 20.66 2.75 -2.45
CA SER A 73 20.69 1.86 -1.28
C SER A 73 20.13 2.51 -0.02
N GLU A 74 20.41 3.80 0.17
CA GLU A 74 19.95 4.58 1.32
C GLU A 74 18.42 4.76 1.25
N LEU A 75 17.89 5.06 0.06
CA LEU A 75 16.44 5.11 -0.14
C LEU A 75 15.80 3.76 0.17
N ARG A 76 16.37 2.65 -0.33
CA ARG A 76 15.88 1.29 0.00
C ARG A 76 15.86 1.03 1.51
N ALA A 77 16.90 1.44 2.24
CA ALA A 77 16.95 1.28 3.69
C ALA A 77 15.88 2.13 4.40
N GLU A 78 15.66 3.36 3.95
CA GLU A 78 14.64 4.26 4.49
C GLU A 78 13.22 3.75 4.24
N LEU A 79 12.91 3.34 3.00
CA LEU A 79 11.64 2.69 2.65
C LEU A 79 11.42 1.45 3.51
N GLY A 80 12.48 0.67 3.77
CA GLY A 80 12.46 -0.46 4.68
C GLY A 80 12.07 -0.09 6.12
N SER A 81 12.61 1.02 6.62
CA SER A 81 12.28 1.56 7.95
C SER A 81 10.81 2.00 8.04
N ILE A 82 10.37 2.80 7.07
CA ILE A 82 8.97 3.26 6.98
C ILE A 82 8.01 2.07 6.86
N GLY A 83 8.36 1.06 6.06
CA GLY A 83 7.58 -0.15 5.86
C GLY A 83 7.36 -0.92 7.16
N ARG A 84 8.41 -1.15 7.95
CA ARG A 84 8.26 -1.84 9.26
C ARG A 84 7.40 -1.05 10.24
N SER A 85 7.55 0.27 10.31
CA SER A 85 6.68 1.11 11.14
C SER A 85 5.22 1.07 10.67
N THR A 86 5.00 1.06 9.35
CA THR A 86 3.67 0.95 8.76
C THR A 86 3.04 -0.41 9.04
N GLU A 87 3.82 -1.49 8.96
CA GLU A 87 3.38 -2.85 9.31
C GLU A 87 2.85 -2.91 10.75
N HIS A 88 3.52 -2.24 11.70
CA HIS A 88 3.04 -2.12 13.07
C HIS A 88 1.68 -1.40 13.15
N SER A 89 1.54 -0.24 12.49
CA SER A 89 0.27 0.51 12.46
C SER A 89 -0.88 -0.29 11.83
N VAL A 90 -0.61 -1.04 10.77
CA VAL A 90 -1.58 -1.93 10.14
C VAL A 90 -1.96 -3.08 11.08
N GLY A 91 -0.99 -3.64 11.80
CA GLY A 91 -1.23 -4.64 12.85
C GLY A 91 -2.25 -4.17 13.89
N LEU A 92 -2.09 -2.94 14.38
CA LEU A 92 -3.05 -2.31 15.32
C LEU A 92 -4.44 -2.08 14.70
N ALA A 93 -4.52 -1.94 13.37
CA ALA A 93 -5.77 -1.75 12.63
C ALA A 93 -6.45 -3.07 12.18
N GLY A 94 -6.04 -4.21 12.73
CA GLY A 94 -6.61 -5.53 12.39
C GLY A 94 -5.71 -6.39 11.49
N GLY A 95 -4.53 -5.88 11.11
CA GLY A 95 -3.49 -6.64 10.45
C GLY A 95 -3.75 -6.95 8.97
N GLY A 96 -2.92 -7.84 8.42
CA GLY A 96 -2.97 -8.22 7.01
C GLY A 96 -2.08 -7.37 6.11
N HIS A 97 -2.24 -7.54 4.80
CA HIS A 97 -1.62 -6.72 3.75
C HIS A 97 -0.10 -6.60 3.72
N ARG A 98 0.66 -7.39 4.49
CA ARG A 98 2.13 -7.32 4.53
C ARG A 98 2.76 -7.38 3.14
N GLY A 99 2.35 -8.33 2.31
CA GLY A 99 2.84 -8.42 0.93
C GLY A 99 2.44 -7.21 0.07
N ALA A 100 1.21 -6.73 0.24
CA ALA A 100 0.72 -5.56 -0.48
C ALA A 100 1.46 -4.27 -0.06
N LEU A 101 1.79 -4.10 1.21
CA LEU A 101 2.57 -2.96 1.72
C LEU A 101 3.91 -2.84 1.00
N TRP A 102 4.66 -3.93 0.88
CA TRP A 102 5.97 -3.89 0.23
C TRP A 102 5.87 -3.60 -1.27
N VAL A 103 4.95 -4.27 -1.97
CA VAL A 103 4.76 -4.05 -3.42
C VAL A 103 4.25 -2.64 -3.70
N LEU A 104 3.20 -2.20 -3.00
CA LEU A 104 2.62 -0.87 -3.19
C LEU A 104 3.59 0.23 -2.73
N GLY A 105 4.37 -0.01 -1.68
CA GLY A 105 5.39 0.92 -1.20
C GLY A 105 6.47 1.20 -2.24
N LEU A 106 6.99 0.15 -2.90
CA LEU A 106 7.96 0.30 -3.98
C LEU A 106 7.35 0.98 -5.22
N LEU A 107 6.12 0.62 -5.60
CA LEU A 107 5.42 1.26 -6.72
C LEU A 107 5.14 2.74 -6.46
N VAL A 108 4.73 3.09 -5.24
CA VAL A 108 4.49 4.48 -4.82
C VAL A 108 5.80 5.28 -4.82
N ALA A 109 6.90 4.70 -4.33
CA ALA A 109 8.21 5.32 -4.39
C ALA A 109 8.67 5.55 -5.84
N ALA A 110 8.55 4.55 -6.70
CA ALA A 110 8.88 4.65 -8.12
C ALA A 110 8.04 5.73 -8.83
N ALA A 111 6.74 5.83 -8.53
CA ALA A 111 5.87 6.87 -9.09
C ALA A 111 6.23 8.29 -8.60
N ALA A 112 6.81 8.39 -7.41
CA ALA A 112 7.31 9.65 -6.89
C ALA A 112 8.62 10.07 -7.55
N LEU A 113 9.51 9.11 -7.88
CA LEU A 113 10.76 9.32 -8.61
C LEU A 113 10.50 9.68 -10.08
N GLU A 114 9.56 8.99 -10.71
CA GLU A 114 9.24 9.17 -12.14
C GLU A 114 7.74 9.47 -12.36
N PRO A 115 7.29 10.71 -12.11
CA PRO A 115 5.86 11.07 -12.21
C PRO A 115 5.24 10.93 -13.62
N ARG A 116 6.09 10.79 -14.64
CA ARG A 116 5.68 10.60 -16.05
C ARG A 116 5.78 9.15 -16.51
N ALA A 117 6.36 8.26 -15.71
CA ALA A 117 6.49 6.86 -16.07
C ALA A 117 5.12 6.18 -16.08
N ALA A 118 4.93 5.27 -17.03
CA ALA A 118 3.70 4.50 -17.17
C ALA A 118 3.95 3.03 -16.84
N GLY A 119 2.95 2.35 -16.27
CA GLY A 119 2.84 0.90 -16.12
C GLY A 119 4.15 0.11 -15.98
N ARG A 120 4.69 -0.37 -17.11
CA ARG A 120 5.89 -1.23 -17.15
C ARG A 120 7.16 -0.55 -16.67
N ASP A 121 7.33 0.74 -16.96
CA ASP A 121 8.53 1.50 -16.58
C ASP A 121 8.57 1.68 -15.06
N LEU A 122 7.41 1.99 -14.49
CA LEU A 122 7.18 2.02 -13.04
C LEU A 122 7.57 0.70 -12.35
N ALA A 123 7.17 -0.43 -12.92
CA ALA A 123 7.50 -1.75 -12.39
C ALA A 123 8.99 -2.10 -12.54
N ALA A 124 9.70 -1.49 -13.49
CA ALA A 124 11.14 -1.66 -13.63
C ALA A 124 11.89 -0.90 -12.53
N THR A 125 11.46 0.33 -12.22
CA THR A 125 12.02 1.17 -11.15
C THR A 125 11.69 0.66 -9.75
N ALA A 126 10.58 -0.07 -9.57
CA ALA A 126 10.12 -0.62 -8.29
C ALA A 126 10.78 -1.96 -7.86
N LYS A 127 11.98 -2.28 -8.35
CA LYS A 127 12.72 -3.53 -8.02
C LYS A 127 13.84 -3.27 -7.00
#